data_AF-A0A7S1VKP0-F1
#
_entry.id   AF-A0A7S1VKP0-F1
#
_cell.length_a   1.000
_cell.length_b   1.000
_cell.length_c   1.000
_cell.angle_alpha   90.00
_cell.angle_beta   90.00
_cell.angle_gamma   90.00
#
_symmetry.space_group_name_H-M   'P 1'
#
loop_
_entity.id
_entity.type
_entity.pdbx_description
1 polymer ?
#
loop_
_entity_poly.entity_id
_entity_poly.type
_entity_poly.pdbx_seq_one_letter_code
_entity_poly.pdbx_strand_id
1 'polypeptide(L)'
;MLRKELLPQSEKVSRGARHQPTRMTLTTNKTEQFASWSAEQLAEYMKQKAGLGDYYEMIVKHGVTGEVAPRLTDADLKEMGIVSIGDRKRFSKALEDLQKEMRKQEREKVIWQAEEVLWFSCW
;
A
#
# COMPACT_ATOMS: atom_id res chain seq x y z
N MET A 1 -9.56 50.00 6.44
CA MET A 1 -8.62 49.38 7.40
C MET A 1 -9.40 48.79 8.56
N LEU A 2 -9.04 47.56 8.93
CA LEU A 2 -9.45 46.74 10.09
C LEU A 2 -10.91 46.28 10.24
N ARG A 3 -11.10 45.03 9.78
CA ARG A 3 -12.10 44.03 10.17
C ARG A 3 -11.93 43.74 11.67
N LYS A 4 -12.96 43.97 12.49
CA LYS A 4 -13.10 43.32 13.81
C LYS A 4 -14.07 42.16 13.63
N GLU A 5 -13.53 40.97 13.38
CA GLU A 5 -14.28 39.72 13.53
C GLU A 5 -14.54 39.51 15.03
N LEU A 6 -15.79 39.71 15.44
CA LEU A 6 -16.29 39.30 16.73
C LEU A 6 -16.66 37.82 16.62
N LEU A 7 -15.75 36.94 17.06
CA LEU A 7 -16.07 35.55 17.38
C LEU A 7 -17.12 35.54 18.51
N PRO A 8 -18.30 34.94 18.32
CA PRO A 8 -19.22 34.75 19.42
C PRO A 8 -18.69 33.69 20.37
N GLN A 9 -18.62 34.15 21.61
CA GLN A 9 -18.31 33.53 22.90
C GLN A 9 -18.74 32.06 23.04
N SER A 10 -17.89 31.33 23.75
CA SER A 10 -18.13 30.00 24.27
C SER A 10 -19.32 29.97 25.24
N GLU A 11 -20.48 29.53 24.77
CA GLU A 11 -21.59 29.18 25.65
C GLU A 11 -21.40 27.76 26.21
N LYS A 12 -20.98 27.71 27.47
CA LYS A 12 -21.05 26.50 28.30
C LYS A 12 -22.51 26.19 28.61
N VAL A 13 -23.13 25.30 27.82
CA VAL A 13 -24.40 24.66 28.18
C VAL A 13 -24.12 23.27 28.76
N SER A 14 -24.01 23.23 30.09
CA SER A 14 -23.99 22.01 30.89
C SER A 14 -25.42 21.49 31.08
N ARG A 15 -25.92 20.65 30.15
CA ARG A 15 -27.12 19.81 30.38
C ARG A 15 -27.00 18.50 29.59
N GLY A 16 -27.07 17.39 30.32
CA GLY A 16 -27.13 16.01 29.81
C GLY A 16 -25.77 15.41 29.50
N ALA A 17 -25.44 14.29 30.13
CA ALA A 17 -24.33 13.44 29.72
C ALA A 17 -24.60 12.97 28.27
N ARG A 18 -24.10 13.74 27.30
CA ARG A 18 -24.07 13.35 25.89
C ARG A 18 -23.07 12.20 25.80
N HIS A 19 -23.57 10.97 25.86
CA HIS A 19 -22.81 9.81 25.42
C HIS A 19 -22.41 10.08 23.97
N GLN A 20 -21.17 10.51 23.75
CA GLN A 20 -20.61 10.49 22.41
C GLN A 20 -20.56 9.01 22.02
N PRO A 21 -21.11 8.61 20.87
CA PRO A 21 -20.95 7.25 20.40
C PRO A 21 -19.44 6.99 20.28
N THR A 22 -18.94 6.02 21.04
CA THR A 22 -17.54 5.62 20.97
C THR A 22 -17.29 5.08 19.57
N ARG A 23 -16.61 5.86 18.73
CA ARG A 23 -16.19 5.45 17.39
C ARG A 23 -15.18 4.31 17.51
N MET A 24 -15.63 3.07 17.40
CA MET A 24 -14.74 1.91 17.27
C MET A 24 -14.16 1.89 15.85
N THR A 25 -13.11 2.67 15.60
CA THR A 25 -12.35 2.53 14.36
C THR A 25 -11.51 1.27 14.43
N LEU A 26 -11.85 0.24 13.64
CA LEU A 26 -10.89 -0.80 13.31
C LEU A 26 -9.75 -0.11 12.55
N THR A 27 -8.58 0.02 13.19
CA THR A 27 -7.38 0.54 12.54
C THR A 27 -7.00 -0.40 11.41
N THR A 28 -7.38 -0.05 10.18
CA THR A 28 -7.00 -0.78 8.98
C THR A 28 -5.48 -0.70 8.85
N ASN A 29 -4.84 -1.83 9.15
CA ASN A 29 -3.40 -2.00 9.00
C ASN A 29 -3.03 -1.67 7.55
N LYS A 30 -2.07 -0.77 7.37
CA LYS A 30 -1.68 -0.16 6.11
C LYS A 30 -1.30 -1.25 5.10
N THR A 31 -2.21 -1.58 4.18
CA THR A 31 -1.89 -2.47 3.06
C THR A 31 -0.95 -1.70 2.14
N GLU A 32 0.36 -1.93 2.27
CA GLU A 32 1.32 -1.31 1.38
C GLU A 32 1.08 -1.82 -0.04
N GLN A 33 0.63 -0.91 -0.91
CA GLN A 33 0.31 -1.21 -2.28
C GLN A 33 1.60 -1.51 -3.03
N PHE A 34 1.73 -2.72 -3.57
CA PHE A 34 2.90 -3.15 -4.35
C PHE A 34 3.22 -2.21 -5.52
N ALA A 35 2.21 -1.55 -6.10
CA ALA A 35 2.39 -0.58 -7.19
C ALA A 35 3.21 0.66 -6.76
N SER A 36 3.18 1.02 -5.48
CA SER A 36 3.88 2.19 -4.93
C SER A 36 5.33 1.91 -4.54
N TRP A 37 5.82 0.69 -4.78
CA TRP A 37 7.16 0.30 -4.37
C TRP A 37 8.26 0.97 -5.21
N SER A 38 9.24 1.50 -4.51
CA SER A 38 10.52 1.94 -5.07
C SER A 38 11.34 0.76 -5.60
N ALA A 39 12.34 1.06 -6.43
CA ALA A 39 13.23 0.02 -6.98
C ALA A 39 14.01 -0.74 -5.89
N GLU A 40 14.37 -0.07 -4.79
CA GLU A 40 15.05 -0.68 -3.64
C GLU A 40 14.13 -1.68 -2.91
N GLN A 41 12.88 -1.29 -2.66
CA GLN A 41 11.88 -2.17 -2.04
C GLN A 41 11.59 -3.39 -2.91
N LEU A 42 11.50 -3.19 -4.23
CA LEU A 42 11.34 -4.29 -5.17
C LEU A 42 12.56 -5.22 -5.17
N ALA A 43 13.77 -4.67 -5.17
CA ALA A 43 15.00 -5.45 -5.17
C ALA A 43 15.13 -6.29 -3.90
N GLU A 44 14.80 -5.74 -2.74
CA GLU A 44 14.77 -6.46 -1.47
C GLU A 44 13.70 -7.56 -1.47
N TYR A 45 12.51 -7.29 -2.03
CA TYR A 45 11.49 -8.31 -2.22
C TYR A 45 11.98 -9.47 -3.10
N MET A 46 12.66 -9.17 -4.22
CA MET A 46 13.19 -10.19 -5.14
C MET A 46 14.29 -11.03 -4.49
N LYS A 47 15.16 -10.41 -3.69
CA LYS A 47 16.17 -11.08 -2.89
C LYS A 47 15.54 -12.07 -1.92
N GLN A 48 14.52 -11.65 -1.18
CA GLN A 48 13.83 -12.52 -0.21
C GLN A 48 13.00 -13.62 -0.87
N LYS A 49 12.31 -13.33 -1.97
CA LYS A 49 11.34 -14.24 -2.59
C LYS A 49 11.98 -15.28 -3.50
N ALA A 50 12.96 -14.86 -4.30
CA ALA A 50 13.53 -15.68 -5.35
C ALA A 50 15.01 -16.01 -5.12
N GLY A 51 15.67 -15.38 -4.14
CA GLY A 51 17.09 -15.55 -3.86
C GLY A 51 18.00 -14.81 -4.85
N LEU A 52 17.48 -13.82 -5.58
CA LEU A 52 18.20 -13.08 -6.62
C LEU A 52 18.92 -11.84 -6.03
N GLY A 53 19.69 -12.02 -4.95
CA GLY A 53 20.39 -10.93 -4.27
C GLY A 53 21.41 -10.20 -5.14
N ASP A 54 22.09 -10.93 -6.04
CA ASP A 54 23.13 -10.40 -6.93
C ASP A 54 22.59 -9.39 -7.96
N TYR A 55 21.28 -9.37 -8.17
CA TYR A 55 20.60 -8.50 -9.13
C TYR A 55 20.10 -7.21 -8.50
N TYR A 56 20.37 -6.96 -7.21
CA TYR A 56 19.90 -5.78 -6.49
C TYR A 56 20.34 -4.47 -7.17
N GLU A 57 21.64 -4.31 -7.40
CA GLU A 57 22.19 -3.09 -8.02
C GLU A 57 21.66 -2.87 -9.43
N MET A 58 21.43 -3.94 -10.18
CA MET A 58 20.87 -3.90 -11.52
C MET A 58 19.43 -3.37 -11.51
N ILE A 59 18.57 -3.88 -10.63
CA ILE A 59 17.18 -3.43 -10.49
C ILE A 59 17.13 -1.93 -10.15
N VAL A 60 17.98 -1.51 -9.21
CA VAL A 60 18.07 -0.10 -8.80
C VAL A 60 18.62 0.78 -9.94
N LYS A 61 19.68 0.35 -10.62
CA LYS A 61 20.30 1.08 -11.73
C LYS A 61 19.34 1.29 -12.91
N HIS A 62 18.55 0.28 -13.24
CA HIS A 62 17.55 0.35 -14.31
C HIS A 62 16.23 1.01 -13.86
N GLY A 63 16.11 1.39 -12.59
CA GLY A 63 14.94 2.11 -12.06
C GLY A 63 13.65 1.27 -12.12
N VAL A 64 13.76 -0.05 -11.99
CA VAL A 64 12.59 -0.93 -12.06
C VAL A 64 11.75 -0.77 -10.80
N THR A 65 10.63 -0.07 -10.91
CA THR A 65 9.67 0.13 -9.80
C THR A 65 8.64 -0.99 -9.74
N GLY A 66 7.89 -1.07 -8.63
CA GLY A 66 6.81 -2.06 -8.47
C GLY A 66 5.69 -1.94 -9.51
N GLU A 67 5.48 -0.75 -10.09
CA GLU A 67 4.53 -0.56 -11.20
C GLU A 67 5.03 -1.13 -12.52
N VAL A 68 6.32 -0.96 -12.81
CA VAL A 68 6.95 -1.37 -14.07
C VAL A 68 7.28 -2.87 -14.07
N ALA A 69 7.61 -3.42 -12.90
CA ALA A 69 8.06 -4.80 -12.75
C ALA A 69 7.16 -5.84 -13.47
N PRO A 70 5.81 -5.83 -13.32
CA PRO A 70 4.95 -6.80 -13.99
C PRO A 70 4.87 -6.66 -15.52
N ARG A 71 5.41 -5.58 -16.10
CA ARG A 71 5.42 -5.31 -17.54
C ARG A 71 6.71 -5.76 -18.21
N LEU A 72 7.73 -6.16 -17.44
CA LEU A 72 9.00 -6.62 -17.98
C LEU A 72 8.84 -7.94 -18.72
N THR A 73 9.43 -8.01 -19.91
CA THR A 73 9.48 -9.21 -20.74
C THR A 73 10.83 -9.92 -20.60
N ASP A 74 10.92 -11.18 -21.05
CA ASP A 74 12.19 -11.92 -21.07
C ASP A 74 13.28 -11.20 -21.91
N ALA A 75 12.87 -10.45 -22.93
CA ALA A 75 13.79 -9.63 -23.73
C ALA A 75 14.38 -8.48 -22.89
N ASP A 76 13.55 -7.77 -22.13
CA ASP A 76 14.00 -6.68 -21.26
C ASP A 76 14.95 -7.20 -20.16
N LEU A 77 14.64 -8.37 -19.59
CA LEU A 77 15.51 -9.03 -18.61
C LEU A 77 16.88 -9.40 -19.19
N LYS A 78 16.92 -9.78 -20.46
CA LYS A 78 18.16 -10.05 -21.18
C LYS A 78 18.95 -8.76 -21.42
N GLU A 79 18.29 -7.67 -21.80
CA GLU A 79 18.91 -6.36 -22.00
C GLU A 79 19.45 -5.74 -20.71
N MET A 80 18.80 -6.00 -19.57
CA MET A 80 19.29 -5.61 -18.24
C MET A 80 20.58 -6.34 -17.83
N GLY A 81 20.93 -7.45 -18.50
CA GLY A 81 22.17 -8.19 -18.24
C GLY A 81 21.99 -9.54 -17.56
N ILE A 82 20.76 -10.09 -17.48
CA ILE A 82 20.53 -11.43 -16.92
C ILE A 82 20.85 -12.49 -18.00
N VAL A 83 22.11 -12.95 -18.01
CA VAL A 83 22.60 -13.93 -19.00
C VAL A 83 22.07 -15.34 -18.73
N SER A 84 22.01 -15.74 -17.47
CA SER A 84 21.56 -17.08 -17.05
C SER A 84 20.07 -17.29 -17.33
N ILE A 85 19.76 -18.32 -18.14
CA ILE A 85 18.37 -18.68 -18.47
C ILE A 85 17.59 -19.07 -17.21
N GLY A 86 18.22 -19.79 -16.28
CA GLY A 86 17.61 -20.20 -15.03
C GLY A 86 17.19 -19.00 -14.17
N ASP A 87 18.06 -17.99 -14.08
CA ASP A 87 17.78 -16.78 -13.32
C ASP A 87 16.69 -15.95 -13.97
N ARG A 88 16.69 -15.81 -15.31
CA ARG A 88 15.59 -15.14 -16.02
C ARG A 88 14.24 -15.81 -15.77
N LYS A 89 14.20 -17.14 -15.75
CA LYS A 89 12.96 -17.89 -15.45
C LYS A 89 12.53 -17.72 -13.99
N ARG A 90 13.47 -17.74 -13.05
CA ARG A 90 13.19 -17.43 -11.64
C ARG A 90 12.66 -16.01 -11.46
N PHE A 91 13.28 -15.03 -12.13
CA PHE A 91 12.87 -13.63 -12.12
C PHE A 91 11.47 -13.46 -12.71
N SER A 92 11.21 -14.04 -13.89
CA SER A 92 9.90 -14.00 -14.55
C SER A 92 8.80 -14.57 -13.65
N LYS A 93 9.07 -15.71 -12.99
CA LYS A 93 8.13 -16.30 -12.04
C LYS A 93 7.87 -15.39 -10.83
N ALA A 94 8.91 -14.75 -10.29
CA ALA A 94 8.76 -13.81 -9.18
C ALA A 94 7.92 -12.58 -9.58
N LEU A 95 8.07 -12.08 -10.81
CA LEU A 95 7.23 -11.01 -11.36
C LEU A 95 5.76 -11.44 -11.51
N GLU A 96 5.51 -12.65 -12.01
CA GLU A 96 4.15 -13.20 -12.10
C GLU A 96 3.50 -13.33 -10.72
N ASP A 97 4.25 -13.78 -9.73
CA ASP A 97 3.76 -13.91 -8.35
C ASP A 97 3.48 -12.52 -7.73
N LEU A 98 4.36 -11.54 -7.95
CA LEU A 98 4.10 -10.15 -7.57
C LEU A 98 2.80 -9.63 -8.20
N GLN A 99 2.57 -9.91 -9.48
CA GLN A 99 1.35 -9.49 -10.17
C GLN A 99 0.10 -10.17 -9.60
N LYS A 100 0.18 -11.45 -9.19
CA LYS A 100 -0.93 -12.15 -8.52
C LYS A 100 -1.26 -11.51 -7.17
N GLU A 101 -0.25 -11.15 -6.40
CA GLU A 101 -0.42 -10.47 -5.10
C GLU A 101 -1.00 -9.06 -5.28
N MET A 102 -0.55 -8.30 -6.30
CA MET A 102 -1.17 -7.01 -6.67
C MET A 102 -2.67 -7.15 -6.95
N ARG A 103 -3.05 -8.13 -7.76
CA ARG A 103 -4.47 -8.39 -8.07
C ARG A 103 -5.24 -8.86 -6.84
N LYS A 104 -4.59 -9.61 -5.95
CA LYS A 104 -5.19 -10.05 -4.69
C LYS A 104 -5.49 -8.84 -3.79
N GLN A 105 -4.53 -7.93 -3.61
CA GLN A 105 -4.75 -6.69 -2.86
C GLN A 105 -5.90 -5.87 -3.43
N GLU A 106 -5.98 -5.72 -4.76
CA GLU A 106 -7.08 -4.96 -5.37
C GLU A 106 -8.45 -5.62 -5.14
N ARG A 107 -8.50 -6.96 -5.14
CA ARG A 107 -9.74 -7.72 -4.84
C ARG A 107 -10.14 -7.66 -3.37
N GLU A 108 -9.17 -7.64 -2.48
CA GLU A 108 -9.38 -7.61 -1.02
C GLU A 108 -9.62 -6.19 -0.50
N LYS A 109 -9.46 -5.17 -1.36
CA LYS A 109 -9.79 -3.79 -1.05
C LYS A 109 -11.24 -3.70 -0.60
N VAL A 110 -11.44 -3.24 0.63
CA VAL A 110 -12.77 -3.06 1.21
C VAL A 110 -13.53 -2.02 0.39
N ILE A 111 -14.56 -2.46 -0.32
CA ILE A 111 -15.38 -1.61 -1.21
C ILE A 111 -16.35 -0.75 -0.37
N TRP A 112 -16.84 -1.30 0.74
CA TRP A 112 -17.80 -0.63 1.60
C TRP A 112 -17.49 -0.88 3.07
N GLN A 113 -17.48 0.19 3.87
CA GLN A 113 -17.33 0.14 5.32
C GLN A 113 -18.60 0.68 5.95
N ALA A 114 -19.27 -0.14 6.76
CA ALA A 114 -20.41 0.31 7.56
C ALA A 114 -19.88 1.01 8.81
N GLU A 115 -20.33 2.25 9.07
CA GLU A 115 -20.17 2.89 10.37
C GLU A 115 -21.46 2.65 11.16
N GLU A 116 -21.48 1.59 11.98
CA GLU A 116 -22.61 1.34 12.86
C GLU A 116 -22.53 2.26 14.08
N VAL A 117 -23.48 3.19 14.17
CA VAL A 117 -23.69 3.96 15.40
C VAL A 117 -24.49 3.08 16.36
N LEU A 118 -23.79 2.42 17.29
CA LEU A 118 -24.42 1.65 18.35
C LEU A 118 -25.07 2.61 19.37
N TRP A 119 -26.40 2.74 19.26
CA TRP A 119 -27.21 3.37 20.30
C TRP A 119 -27.46 2.35 21.40
N PHE A 120 -26.63 2.35 22.45
CA PHE A 120 -26.95 1.64 23.68
C PHE A 120 -28.09 2.37 24.39
N SER A 121 -29.34 1.96 24.18
CA SER A 121 -30.42 2.30 25.09
C SER A 121 -30.34 1.37 26.30
N CYS A 122 -29.81 1.87 27.42
CA CYS A 122 -29.88 1.17 28.71
C CYS A 122 -31.35 1.16 29.19
N TRP A 123 -31.82 -0.02 29.61
CA TRP A 123 -33.04 -0.17 30.42
C TRP A 123 -32.71 0.00 31.91
#